data_AF-A0A944IQF5-F1
#
_entry.id   AF-A0A944IQF5-F1
#
_cell.length_a   1.000
_cell.length_b   1.000
_cell.length_c   1.000
_cell.angle_alpha   90.00
_cell.angle_beta   90.00
_cell.angle_gamma   90.00
#
_symmetry.space_group_name_H-M   'P 1'
#
loop_
_entity.id
_entity.type
_entity.pdbx_description
1 polymer ?
#
loop_
_entity_poly.entity_id
_entity_poly.type
_entity_poly.pdbx_seq_one_letter_code
_entity_poly.pdbx_strand_id
1 'polypeptide(L)' 'MSQSQEVQMGVSDARANLTEVIAKVRLLGQQVVLTRRDKPQAVLVSPEFYERALAALGDTAHAGQQQTG' A
#
# COMPACT_ATOMS: atom_id res chain seq x y z
N MET A 1 7.95 19.77 6.82
CA MET A 1 6.84 19.46 5.90
C MET A 1 7.20 18.20 5.16
N SER A 2 6.71 17.05 5.61
CA SER A 2 7.01 15.77 4.96
C SER A 2 6.23 15.73 3.65
N GLN A 3 6.91 15.84 2.51
CA GLN A 3 6.30 15.49 1.23
C GLN A 3 5.94 14.01 1.31
N SER A 4 4.64 13.72 1.37
CA SER A 4 4.14 12.36 1.17
C SER A 4 4.61 11.92 -0.21
N GLN A 5 5.47 10.90 -0.28
CA GLN A 5 5.88 10.27 -1.54
C GLN A 5 4.71 9.43 -2.09
N GLU A 6 3.63 10.11 -2.44
CA GLU A 6 2.46 9.53 -3.06
C GLU A 6 2.63 9.57 -4.57
N VAL A 7 2.47 8.41 -5.22
CA VAL A 7 2.50 8.31 -6.68
C VAL A 7 1.21 7.67 -7.14
N GLN A 8 0.60 8.27 -8.16
CA GLN A 8 -0.61 7.74 -8.78
C GLN A 8 -0.25 6.87 -9.98
N MET A 9 -0.92 5.73 -10.11
CA MET A 9 -0.66 4.74 -11.15
C MET A 9 -1.97 4.06 -11.57
N GLY A 10 -2.18 3.92 -12.88
CA GLY A 10 -3.34 3.18 -13.39
C GLY A 10 -3.27 1.71 -13.01
N VAL A 11 -4.40 1.09 -12.65
CA VAL A 11 -4.47 -0.34 -12.27
C VAL A 11 -3.85 -1.26 -13.33
N SER A 12 -4.03 -0.95 -14.62
CA SER A 12 -3.45 -1.74 -15.71
C SER A 12 -1.92 -1.68 -15.73
N ASP A 13 -1.35 -0.52 -15.45
CA ASP A 13 0.10 -0.28 -15.40
C ASP A 13 0.71 -0.92 -14.16
N ALA A 14 0.07 -0.77 -13.00
CA ALA A 14 0.46 -1.42 -11.76
C ALA A 14 0.50 -2.96 -11.89
N ARG A 15 -0.47 -3.54 -12.61
CA ARG A 15 -0.49 -4.98 -12.87
C ARG A 15 0.65 -5.42 -13.79
N ALA A 16 0.96 -4.63 -14.81
CA ALA A 16 2.06 -4.94 -15.74
C ALA A 16 3.44 -4.87 -15.05
N ASN A 17 3.57 -3.97 -14.05
CA ASN A 17 4.84 -3.66 -13.39
C ASN A 17 4.85 -4.03 -11.89
N LEU A 18 4.07 -5.03 -11.48
CA LEU A 18 3.75 -5.28 -10.07
C LEU A 18 4.99 -5.50 -9.19
N THR A 19 6.02 -6.20 -9.68
CA THR A 19 7.27 -6.43 -8.94
C THR A 19 7.96 -5.13 -8.57
N GLU A 20 8.06 -4.19 -9.52
CA GLU A 20 8.68 -2.88 -9.28
C GLU A 20 7.85 -2.03 -8.32
N VAL A 21 6.51 -2.07 -8.47
CA VAL A 21 5.59 -1.38 -7.58
C VAL A 21 5.75 -1.87 -6.14
N ILE A 22 5.81 -3.18 -5.92
CA ILE A 22 6.06 -3.77 -4.60
C ILE A 22 7.43 -3.33 -4.05
N ALA A 23 8.47 -3.33 -4.88
CA ALA A 23 9.81 -2.90 -4.46
C ALA A 23 9.82 -1.43 -4.01
N LYS A 24 9.18 -0.52 -4.75
CA LYS A 24 9.06 0.90 -4.36
C LYS A 24 8.34 1.07 -3.03
N VAL A 25 7.23 0.36 -2.84
CA VAL A 25 6.46 0.42 -1.60
C VAL A 25 7.24 -0.14 -0.41
N ARG A 26 7.89 -1.29 -0.57
CA ARG A 26 8.60 -1.95 0.54
C ARG A 26 9.95 -1.34 0.88
N LEU A 27 10.73 -0.95 -0.13
CA LEU A 27 12.10 -0.50 0.06
C LEU A 27 12.21 1.01 0.24
N LEU A 28 11.33 1.79 -0.40
CA LEU A 28 11.38 3.25 -0.36
C LEU A 28 10.28 3.85 0.54
N GLY A 29 9.34 3.03 1.02
CA GLY A 29 8.21 3.51 1.82
C GLY A 29 7.22 4.35 1.00
N GLN A 30 7.27 4.27 -0.32
CA GLN A 30 6.42 5.02 -1.22
C GLN A 30 4.96 4.53 -1.12
N GLN A 31 3.99 5.45 -1.18
CA GLN A 31 2.58 5.09 -1.24
C GLN A 31 2.11 5.17 -2.69
N VAL A 32 1.46 4.11 -3.18
CA VAL A 32 1.01 4.05 -4.57
C VAL A 32 -0.51 4.05 -4.63
N VAL A 33 -1.09 5.11 -5.15
CA VAL A 33 -2.54 5.23 -5.36
C VAL A 33 -2.88 4.59 -6.70
N LEU A 34 -3.66 3.52 -6.66
CA LEU A 34 -4.16 2.84 -7.83
C LEU A 34 -5.40 3.55 -8.37
N THR A 35 -5.35 3.95 -9.64
CA THR A 35 -6.43 4.69 -10.30
C THR A 35 -7.06 3.90 -11.45
N ARG A 36 -8.33 4.19 -11.74
CA ARG A 36 -9.02 3.74 -12.95
C ARG A 36 -9.79 4.93 -13.52
N ARG A 37 -9.52 5.28 -14.79
CA ARG A 37 -10.07 6.49 -15.42
C ARG A 37 -9.87 7.72 -14.52
N ASP A 38 -8.64 7.87 -14.02
CA ASP A 38 -8.20 8.95 -13.12
C ASP A 38 -8.91 9.03 -11.76
N LYS A 39 -9.75 8.05 -11.43
CA LYS A 39 -10.39 7.95 -10.11
C LYS A 39 -9.58 7.04 -9.20
N PRO A 40 -9.23 7.46 -7.97
CA PRO A 40 -8.62 6.58 -6.96
C PRO A 40 -9.52 5.37 -6.67
N GLN A 41 -8.91 4.20 -6.50
CA GLN A 41 -9.61 2.93 -6.21
C GLN A 41 -9.03 2.22 -4.99
N ALA A 42 -7.72 2.25 -4.82
CA ALA A 42 -7.01 1.62 -3.71
C ALA A 42 -5.65 2.31 -3.48
N VAL A 43 -5.02 2.04 -2.34
CA VAL A 43 -3.65 2.47 -2.06
C VAL A 43 -2.83 1.24 -1.67
N LEU A 44 -1.64 1.12 -2.26
CA LEU A 44 -0.63 0.15 -1.85
C LEU A 44 0.37 0.83 -0.90
N VAL A 45 0.53 0.25 0.28
CA VAL A 45 1.42 0.72 1.36
C VAL A 45 2.27 -0.43 1.87
N SER A 46 3.36 -0.12 2.58
CA SER A 46 4.14 -1.17 3.22
C SER A 46 3.35 -1.80 4.37
N PRO A 47 3.56 -3.11 4.68
CA PRO A 47 2.91 -3.74 5.82
C PRO A 47 3.16 -2.97 7.13
N GLU A 48 4.38 -2.49 7.36
CA GLU A 48 4.72 -1.70 8.54
C GLU A 48 3.91 -0.40 8.65
N PHE A 49 3.65 0.27 7.52
CA PHE A 49 2.79 1.46 7.51
C PHE A 49 1.35 1.07 7.86
N TYR A 50 0.84 0.00 7.26
CA TYR A 50 -0.50 -0.51 7.52
C TYR A 50 -0.70 -0.84 9.01
N GLU A 51 0.21 -1.61 9.62
CA GLU A 51 0.14 -1.97 11.04
C GLU A 51 0.19 -0.74 11.95
N ARG A 52 1.06 0.24 11.66
CA ARG A 52 1.10 1.50 12.42
C ARG A 52 -0.19 2.30 12.27
N ALA A 53 -0.78 2.33 11.07
CA ALA A 53 -2.04 3.00 10.83
C ALA A 53 -3.18 2.33 11.60
N LEU A 54 -3.25 0.99 11.61
CA LEU A 54 -4.22 0.24 12.41
C LEU A 54 -4.06 0.53 13.91
N ALA A 55 -2.84 0.45 14.43
CA ALA A 55 -2.56 0.75 15.83
C ALA A 55 -2.96 2.19 16.21
N ALA A 56 -2.70 3.17 15.33
CA ALA A 56 -3.07 4.56 15.55
C ALA A 56 -4.60 4.79 15.51
N LEU A 57 -5.32 3.99 14.72
CA LEU A 57 -6.79 4.03 14.66
C LEU A 57 -7.46 3.31 15.84
N GLY A 58 -6.69 2.67 16.72
CA GLY A 58 -7.21 1.86 17.82
C GLY A 58 -7.85 0.54 17.35
N ASP A 59 -7.64 0.18 16.09
CA ASP A 59 -8.23 -1.00 15.47
C ASP A 59 -7.22 -2.16 15.50
N THR A 60 -7.21 -2.89 16.61
CA THR A 60 -6.32 -4.07 16.81
C THR A 60 -6.91 -5.35 16.23
N ALA A 61 -7.77 -5.27 15.21
CA ALA A 61 -8.60 -6.40 14.78
C ALA A 61 -8.11 -7.10 13.50
N HIS A 62 -6.83 -7.50 13.40
CA HIS A 62 -6.42 -8.57 12.46
C HIS A 62 -5.12 -9.29 12.89
N ALA A 63 -4.92 -9.53 14.19
CA ALA A 63 -3.98 -10.55 14.65
C ALA A 63 -4.63 -11.94 14.49
N GLY A 64 -4.55 -12.54 13.29
CA GLY A 64 -4.93 -13.94 13.14
C GLY A 64 -5.39 -14.34 11.75
N GLN A 65 -4.45 -14.72 10.89
CA GLN A 65 -4.63 -15.80 9.90
C GLN A 65 -3.25 -16.21 9.32
N GLN A 66 -2.38 -16.72 10.20
CA GLN A 66 -1.37 -17.71 9.79
C GLN A 66 -1.35 -18.79 10.88
N GLN A 67 -2.30 -19.73 10.78
CA GLN A 67 -2.24 -21.01 11.46
C GLN A 67 -2.20 -22.11 10.40
N THR A 68 -1.24 -23.01 10.57
CA THR A 68 -1.13 -24.39 10.07
C THR A 68 -0.81 -24.62 8.58
N GLY A 69 0.36 -25.23 8.40
CA GLY A 69 0.87 -25.90 7.21
C GLY A 69 2.21 -26.53 7.55
#